data_AF-A0A0P7L3X7-F1
#
_entry.id   AF-A0A0P7L3X7-F1
#
_cell.length_a   1.000
_cell.length_b   1.000
_cell.length_c   1.000
_cell.angle_alpha   90.00
_cell.angle_beta   90.00
_cell.angle_gamma   90.00
#
_symmetry.space_group_name_H-M   'P 1'
#
loop_
_entity.id
_entity.type
_entity.pdbx_description
1 polymer ?
#
loop_
_entity_poly.entity_id
_entity_poly.type
_entity_poly.pdbx_seq_one_letter_code
_entity_poly.pdbx_strand_id
1 'polypeptide(L)'
;MSQTPRLPVPDLAETCERYLKQVRPLLSDEAYEKTAATTRYFKSRKGKELQAALQQFADEAETSWLIDAWLESYLRIRTPLPLASNVGFAIKTQGKDLAEWASALAAVCADYYHQRIPVPETPQGTPVCMAQWAILQGASRIPQKDVDGYHFSPKGSRHIGVIHNGFYYRIAALDEQFEAYHPETFRQAFEHILADTVQNSYPIAVPCYLGGNEAARVYQILHQQEDNACLLEHIEEDLFHISISNEDLDADSDLARTTFQPQQNVWCYKPTTYCYNTATKRLFLHCEHTWEDGGALKGIVTLAAGKLASPGGKKTHPAIHRYEWQLDAALQKNWPKWQQNYAKQANQMRVASTVVPFNGLRIPKGISQDALMQFLLQYAQLTTYGCIRNTYEAVDVSHFQSGRTECVRPVSEESLAFVSTLLQDNPSQEALNAALVEHKARIKASKLGLGANRHLLGLQLMVPKVCGRNPVFFKDEGYQTFTTDFLSTSTVGDDSIVVNFAFAPTSRGGLGINYTVTPEGWLFTISHTENQQQEVGVFLEALKLGGRHLLEFLNA
;
A
#
# COMPACT_ATOMS: atom_id res chain seq x y z
N MET A 1 -7.32 -27.83 11.77
CA MET A 1 -6.79 -26.57 11.20
C MET A 1 -5.72 -26.07 12.16
N SER A 2 -4.46 -25.94 11.75
CA SER A 2 -3.44 -25.36 12.63
C SER A 2 -3.80 -23.89 12.85
N GLN A 3 -4.09 -23.52 14.09
CA GLN A 3 -4.44 -22.16 14.44
C GLN A 3 -3.27 -21.23 14.12
N THR A 4 -3.48 -20.22 13.27
CA THR A 4 -2.49 -19.18 12.99
C THR A 4 -2.03 -18.56 14.31
N PRO A 5 -0.73 -18.44 14.60
CA PRO A 5 -0.24 -17.93 15.88
C PRO A 5 -0.67 -16.48 16.10
N ARG A 6 -0.89 -16.06 17.35
CA ARG A 6 -1.09 -14.65 17.71
C ARG A 6 0.23 -13.87 17.57
N LEU A 7 0.13 -12.58 17.23
CA LEU A 7 1.29 -11.69 17.18
C LEU A 7 1.95 -11.59 18.57
N PRO A 8 3.25 -11.90 18.74
CA PRO A 8 3.89 -11.85 20.05
C PRO A 8 4.09 -10.40 20.52
N VAL A 9 4.30 -10.23 21.83
CA VAL A 9 4.85 -9.00 22.41
C VAL A 9 6.35 -9.24 22.64
N PRO A 10 7.25 -8.50 21.96
CA PRO A 10 8.69 -8.71 22.11
C PRO A 10 9.21 -8.36 23.51
N ASP A 11 10.42 -8.83 23.83
CA ASP A 11 11.10 -8.41 25.05
C ASP A 11 11.54 -6.94 24.96
N LEU A 12 11.31 -6.17 26.04
CA LEU A 12 11.63 -4.75 26.09
C LEU A 12 13.13 -4.49 25.95
N ALA A 13 13.98 -5.30 26.58
CA ALA A 13 15.42 -5.08 26.56
C ALA A 13 15.99 -5.34 25.15
N GLU A 14 15.56 -6.42 24.51
CA GLU A 14 15.92 -6.70 23.12
C GLU A 14 15.39 -5.64 22.16
N THR A 15 14.16 -5.15 22.34
CA THR A 15 13.62 -4.06 21.52
C THR A 15 14.43 -2.78 21.67
N CYS A 16 14.81 -2.39 22.90
CA CYS A 16 15.66 -1.23 23.12
C CYS A 16 17.05 -1.39 22.48
N GLU A 17 17.63 -2.60 22.51
CA GLU A 17 18.92 -2.89 21.87
C GLU A 17 18.82 -2.78 20.33
N ARG A 18 17.80 -3.42 19.73
CA ARG A 18 17.53 -3.32 18.29
C ARG A 18 17.29 -1.88 17.87
N TYR A 19 16.49 -1.14 18.62
CA TYR A 19 16.22 0.29 18.38
C TYR A 19 17.52 1.10 18.36
N LEU A 20 18.38 0.95 19.39
CA LEU A 20 19.66 1.66 19.44
C LEU A 20 20.57 1.30 18.27
N LYS A 21 20.67 0.01 17.91
CA LYS A 21 21.45 -0.43 16.73
C LYS A 21 20.91 0.19 15.43
N GLN A 22 19.59 0.34 15.31
CA GLN A 22 18.94 0.87 14.11
C GLN A 22 19.07 2.40 13.97
N VAL A 23 19.08 3.16 15.08
CA VAL A 23 19.26 4.63 15.03
C VAL A 23 20.71 5.07 15.02
N ARG A 24 21.63 4.20 15.46
CA ARG A 24 23.06 4.53 15.53
C ARG A 24 23.64 5.16 14.26
N PRO A 25 23.45 4.58 13.04
CA PRO A 25 24.02 5.14 11.81
C PRO A 25 23.32 6.44 11.34
N LEU A 26 22.25 6.87 12.01
CA LEU A 26 21.43 8.02 11.61
C LEU A 26 21.66 9.25 12.50
N LEU A 27 22.45 9.12 13.56
CA LEU A 27 22.66 10.15 14.58
C LEU A 27 24.14 10.51 14.71
N SER A 28 24.41 11.76 15.08
CA SER A 28 25.74 12.13 15.58
C SER A 28 26.06 11.40 16.89
N ASP A 29 27.34 11.35 17.27
CA ASP A 29 27.78 10.72 18.52
C ASP A 29 27.08 11.34 19.74
N GLU A 30 27.00 12.67 19.80
CA GLU A 30 26.33 13.40 20.87
C GLU A 30 24.83 13.06 20.95
N ALA A 31 24.13 13.08 19.80
CA ALA A 31 22.71 12.75 19.76
C ALA A 31 22.46 11.28 20.12
N TYR A 32 23.33 10.37 19.70
CA TYR A 32 23.24 8.95 20.04
C TYR A 32 23.49 8.69 21.53
N GLU A 33 24.48 9.32 22.14
CA GLU A 33 24.74 9.18 23.59
C GLU A 33 23.54 9.61 24.42
N LYS A 34 22.91 10.74 24.04
CA LYS A 34 21.67 11.21 24.65
C LYS A 34 20.53 10.22 24.44
N THR A 35 20.32 9.74 23.22
CA THR A 35 19.30 8.72 22.87
C THR A 35 19.50 7.44 23.71
N ALA A 36 20.74 6.97 23.83
CA ALA A 36 21.09 5.79 24.60
C ALA A 36 20.83 5.99 26.10
N ALA A 37 21.14 7.17 26.66
CA ALA A 37 20.82 7.51 28.03
C ALA A 37 19.30 7.55 28.27
N THR A 38 18.54 8.22 27.40
CA THR A 38 17.07 8.27 27.42
C THR A 38 16.47 6.85 27.35
N THR A 39 17.02 5.99 26.48
CA THR A 39 16.57 4.60 26.31
C THR A 39 16.85 3.75 27.56
N ARG A 40 18.04 3.88 28.17
CA ARG A 40 18.35 3.19 29.44
C ARG A 40 17.41 3.61 30.57
N TYR A 41 17.12 4.92 30.66
CA TYR A 41 16.16 5.44 31.63
C TYR A 41 14.75 4.91 31.38
N PHE A 42 14.28 4.94 30.14
CA PHE A 42 12.99 4.39 29.73
C PHE A 42 12.87 2.91 30.08
N LYS A 43 13.83 2.08 29.64
CA LYS A 43 13.88 0.63 29.89
C LYS A 43 13.85 0.26 31.37
N SER A 44 14.46 1.07 32.24
CA SER A 44 14.52 0.79 33.69
C SER A 44 13.32 1.31 34.49
N ARG A 45 12.48 2.17 33.89
CA ARG A 45 11.35 2.85 34.54
C ARG A 45 10.05 2.61 33.77
N LYS A 46 9.52 3.66 33.11
CA LYS A 46 8.21 3.66 32.45
C LYS A 46 8.09 2.60 31.35
N GLY A 47 9.17 2.22 30.69
CA GLY A 47 9.17 1.12 29.73
C GLY A 47 8.70 -0.20 30.34
N LYS A 48 9.07 -0.52 31.58
CA LYS A 48 8.62 -1.76 32.26
C LYS A 48 7.14 -1.74 32.59
N GLU A 49 6.64 -0.58 33.04
CA GLU A 49 5.22 -0.41 33.34
C GLU A 49 4.37 -0.54 32.06
N LEU A 50 4.83 0.09 30.97
CA LEU A 50 4.18 -0.02 29.66
C LEU A 50 4.26 -1.43 29.08
N GLN A 51 5.39 -2.13 29.27
CA GLN A 51 5.57 -3.53 28.87
C GLN A 51 4.54 -4.43 29.56
N ALA A 52 4.41 -4.31 30.88
CA ALA A 52 3.46 -5.12 31.64
C ALA A 52 2.01 -4.85 31.20
N ALA A 53 1.66 -3.58 30.98
CA ALA A 53 0.34 -3.21 30.47
C ALA A 53 0.08 -3.74 29.05
N LEU A 54 1.08 -3.70 28.17
CA LEU A 54 0.96 -4.24 26.81
C LEU A 54 0.82 -5.77 26.81
N GLN A 55 1.58 -6.47 27.66
CA GLN A 55 1.46 -7.92 27.82
C GLN A 55 0.07 -8.31 28.33
N GLN A 56 -0.43 -7.62 29.36
CA GLN A 56 -1.81 -7.84 29.83
C GLN A 56 -2.83 -7.58 28.72
N PHE A 57 -2.69 -6.48 27.99
CA PHE A 57 -3.58 -6.17 26.87
C PHE A 57 -3.53 -7.24 25.77
N ALA A 58 -2.35 -7.80 25.49
CA ALA A 58 -2.18 -8.87 24.52
C ALA A 58 -2.74 -10.23 24.98
N ASP A 59 -2.68 -10.52 26.27
CA ASP A 59 -3.28 -11.73 26.85
C ASP A 59 -4.80 -11.69 26.75
N GLU A 60 -5.40 -10.51 26.95
CA GLU A 60 -6.84 -10.25 26.84
C GLU A 60 -7.35 -10.14 25.40
N ALA A 61 -6.47 -9.92 24.41
CA ALA A 61 -6.86 -9.75 23.01
C ALA A 61 -7.30 -11.06 22.33
N GLU A 62 -8.43 -11.01 21.62
CA GLU A 62 -8.99 -12.18 20.91
C GLU A 62 -8.14 -12.63 19.72
N THR A 63 -7.53 -11.68 18.98
CA THR A 63 -6.79 -11.97 17.75
C THR A 63 -5.36 -11.42 17.79
N SER A 64 -5.21 -10.10 17.72
CA SER A 64 -3.94 -9.38 17.72
C SER A 64 -4.05 -8.19 18.65
N TRP A 65 -3.01 -7.95 19.45
CA TRP A 65 -2.93 -6.78 20.34
C TRP A 65 -2.75 -5.46 19.58
N LEU A 66 -2.50 -5.51 18.27
CA LEU A 66 -2.20 -4.32 17.47
C LEU A 66 -3.33 -3.94 16.50
N ILE A 67 -4.14 -4.91 16.06
CA ILE A 67 -4.99 -4.74 14.86
C ILE A 67 -5.95 -3.55 14.97
N ASP A 68 -6.65 -3.39 16.09
CA ASP A 68 -7.64 -2.32 16.24
C ASP A 68 -6.98 -0.93 16.17
N ALA A 69 -5.90 -0.73 16.91
CA ALA A 69 -5.14 0.52 16.88
C ALA A 69 -4.47 0.75 15.51
N TRP A 70 -4.07 -0.32 14.82
CA TRP A 70 -3.54 -0.23 13.47
C TRP A 70 -4.60 0.29 12.51
N LEU A 71 -5.77 -0.35 12.46
CA LEU A 71 -6.90 0.07 11.60
C LEU A 71 -7.37 1.49 11.94
N GLU A 72 -7.51 1.80 13.23
CA GLU A 72 -7.92 3.13 13.68
C GLU A 72 -6.92 4.21 13.22
N SER A 73 -5.62 3.88 13.11
CA SER A 73 -4.62 4.83 12.63
C SER A 73 -4.86 5.24 11.17
N TYR A 74 -5.30 4.33 10.31
CA TYR A 74 -5.76 4.62 8.94
C TYR A 74 -7.09 5.37 8.91
N LEU A 75 -8.07 4.93 9.72
CA LEU A 75 -9.40 5.57 9.80
C LEU A 75 -9.35 7.00 10.32
N ARG A 76 -8.30 7.35 11.07
CA ARG A 76 -8.01 8.72 11.53
C ARG A 76 -7.32 9.60 10.50
N ILE A 77 -6.88 9.07 9.36
CA ILE A 77 -6.32 9.90 8.27
C ILE A 77 -7.42 10.85 7.77
N ARG A 78 -7.13 12.15 7.81
CA ARG A 78 -8.07 13.21 7.37
C ARG A 78 -7.65 13.89 6.06
N THR A 79 -6.41 13.67 5.61
CA THR A 79 -5.96 14.06 4.27
C THR A 79 -6.71 13.24 3.22
N PRO A 80 -7.01 13.78 2.02
CA PRO A 80 -7.53 12.98 0.92
C PRO A 80 -6.70 11.72 0.69
N LEU A 81 -7.34 10.54 0.73
CA LEU A 81 -6.64 9.26 0.84
C LEU A 81 -5.63 8.97 -0.29
N PRO A 82 -5.86 9.35 -1.56
CA PRO A 82 -4.85 9.25 -2.61
C PRO A 82 -3.53 9.96 -2.29
N LEU A 83 -3.56 11.03 -1.50
CA LEU A 83 -2.38 11.82 -1.12
C LEU A 83 -1.81 11.39 0.25
N ALA A 84 -2.28 10.27 0.80
CA ALA A 84 -1.89 9.81 2.13
C ALA A 84 -1.66 8.29 2.21
N SER A 85 -2.67 7.48 1.90
CA SER A 85 -2.66 6.03 2.16
C SER A 85 -3.05 5.16 0.97
N ASN A 86 -3.77 5.67 -0.03
CA ASN A 86 -4.15 4.84 -1.18
C ASN A 86 -2.95 4.57 -2.08
N VAL A 87 -3.02 3.44 -2.77
CA VAL A 87 -1.91 2.92 -3.58
C VAL A 87 -2.43 2.50 -4.94
N GLY A 88 -1.71 2.86 -6.00
CA GLY A 88 -1.99 2.39 -7.36
C GLY A 88 -1.00 1.31 -7.76
N PHE A 89 -1.48 0.15 -8.16
CA PHE A 89 -0.68 -0.98 -8.64
C PHE A 89 -0.86 -1.16 -10.15
N ALA A 90 0.22 -1.23 -10.91
CA ALA A 90 0.17 -1.62 -12.31
C ALA A 90 0.09 -3.15 -12.43
N ILE A 91 -0.95 -3.63 -13.11
CA ILE A 91 -1.23 -5.06 -13.27
C ILE A 91 -0.88 -5.50 -14.68
N LYS A 92 -0.12 -6.58 -14.79
CA LYS A 92 0.18 -7.23 -16.07
C LYS A 92 -1.08 -7.88 -16.61
N THR A 93 -1.59 -7.38 -17.72
CA THR A 93 -2.89 -7.79 -18.29
C THR A 93 -2.92 -9.23 -18.79
N GLN A 94 -1.77 -9.89 -18.91
CA GLN A 94 -1.63 -11.23 -19.52
C GLN A 94 -2.15 -11.27 -20.98
N GLY A 95 -2.17 -10.12 -21.67
CA GLY A 95 -2.73 -9.99 -23.02
C GLY A 95 -4.26 -10.09 -23.09
N LYS A 96 -4.94 -9.97 -21.95
CA LYS A 96 -6.39 -10.12 -21.80
C LYS A 96 -7.09 -8.78 -21.66
N ASP A 97 -8.34 -8.71 -22.12
CA ASP A 97 -9.13 -7.49 -22.07
C ASP A 97 -9.80 -7.27 -20.70
N LEU A 98 -10.41 -6.09 -20.53
CA LEU A 98 -11.09 -5.72 -19.29
C LEU A 98 -12.26 -6.65 -18.93
N ALA A 99 -12.97 -7.18 -19.92
CA ALA A 99 -14.12 -8.05 -19.70
C ALA A 99 -13.69 -9.43 -19.18
N GLU A 100 -12.58 -9.96 -19.69
CA GLU A 100 -11.94 -11.18 -19.18
C GLU A 100 -11.46 -10.97 -17.74
N TRP A 101 -10.82 -9.85 -17.43
CA TRP A 101 -10.40 -9.52 -16.06
C TRP A 101 -11.56 -9.31 -15.09
N ALA A 102 -12.62 -8.60 -15.49
CA ALA A 102 -13.79 -8.38 -14.65
C ALA A 102 -14.47 -9.70 -14.27
N SER A 103 -14.62 -10.62 -15.23
CA SER A 103 -15.14 -11.98 -14.98
C SER A 103 -14.22 -12.79 -14.06
N ALA A 104 -12.91 -12.74 -14.28
CA ALA A 104 -11.95 -13.45 -13.44
C ALA A 104 -11.92 -12.96 -11.99
N LEU A 105 -11.99 -11.65 -11.79
CA LEU A 105 -12.08 -11.01 -10.46
C LEU A 105 -13.40 -11.35 -9.75
N ALA A 106 -14.52 -11.29 -10.48
CA ALA A 106 -15.81 -11.74 -9.98
C ALA A 106 -15.75 -13.22 -9.56
N ALA A 107 -15.05 -14.07 -10.33
CA ALA A 107 -14.90 -15.48 -9.99
C ALA A 107 -14.02 -15.70 -8.74
N VAL A 108 -13.08 -14.80 -8.41
CA VAL A 108 -12.38 -14.83 -7.12
C VAL A 108 -13.33 -14.44 -5.98
N CYS A 109 -14.21 -13.45 -6.18
CA CYS A 109 -15.23 -13.10 -5.20
C CYS A 109 -16.21 -14.27 -4.95
N ALA A 110 -16.63 -14.95 -6.02
CA ALA A 110 -17.43 -16.18 -5.95
C ALA A 110 -16.72 -17.28 -5.17
N ASP A 111 -15.44 -17.51 -5.44
CA ASP A 111 -14.65 -18.50 -4.69
C ASP A 111 -14.52 -18.15 -3.22
N TYR A 112 -14.38 -16.87 -2.88
CA TYR A 112 -14.36 -16.44 -1.48
C TYR A 112 -15.70 -16.74 -0.80
N TYR A 113 -16.82 -16.35 -1.43
CA TYR A 113 -18.16 -16.60 -0.92
C TYR A 113 -18.43 -18.10 -0.68
N HIS A 114 -18.03 -18.95 -1.62
CA HIS A 114 -18.19 -20.41 -1.53
C HIS A 114 -17.07 -21.11 -0.76
N GLN A 115 -16.13 -20.38 -0.15
CA GLN A 115 -14.98 -20.91 0.59
C GLN A 115 -14.10 -21.87 -0.23
N ARG A 116 -13.96 -21.60 -1.53
CA ARG A 116 -13.15 -22.37 -2.49
C ARG A 116 -11.70 -21.88 -2.60
N ILE A 117 -11.36 -20.75 -1.98
CA ILE A 117 -9.99 -20.23 -1.97
C ILE A 117 -9.15 -21.04 -0.98
N PRO A 118 -8.11 -21.77 -1.43
CA PRO A 118 -7.18 -22.40 -0.50
C PRO A 118 -6.42 -21.33 0.29
N VAL A 119 -6.16 -21.59 1.57
CA VAL A 119 -5.40 -20.66 2.41
C VAL A 119 -4.00 -20.48 1.81
N PRO A 120 -3.59 -19.25 1.42
CA PRO A 120 -2.27 -19.02 0.89
C PRO A 120 -1.19 -19.32 1.94
N GLU A 121 0.01 -19.65 1.48
CA GLU A 121 1.16 -19.93 2.34
C GLU A 121 2.30 -18.97 2.03
N THR A 122 3.10 -18.66 3.05
CA THR A 122 4.39 -17.98 2.87
C THR A 122 5.34 -18.87 2.05
N PRO A 123 6.45 -18.33 1.51
CA PRO A 123 7.48 -19.16 0.84
C PRO A 123 8.06 -20.28 1.72
N GLN A 124 7.88 -20.20 3.05
CA GLN A 124 8.30 -21.21 4.02
C GLN A 124 7.19 -22.25 4.32
N GLY A 125 6.05 -22.19 3.64
CA GLY A 125 4.91 -23.11 3.84
C GLY A 125 4.08 -22.81 5.10
N THR A 126 4.09 -21.56 5.58
CA THR A 126 3.26 -21.17 6.73
C THR A 126 1.94 -20.56 6.26
N PRO A 127 0.77 -21.05 6.70
CA PRO A 127 -0.51 -20.47 6.33
C PRO A 127 -0.64 -18.99 6.73
N VAL A 128 -1.21 -18.17 5.85
CA VAL A 128 -1.51 -16.76 6.13
C VAL A 128 -2.94 -16.57 6.66
N CYS A 129 -3.17 -15.49 7.38
CA CYS A 129 -4.47 -15.10 7.88
C CYS A 129 -5.37 -14.58 6.75
N MET A 130 -6.59 -15.13 6.65
CA MET A 130 -7.57 -14.75 5.63
C MET A 130 -8.41 -13.51 5.99
N ALA A 131 -8.15 -12.84 7.12
CA ALA A 131 -8.97 -11.69 7.57
C ALA A 131 -8.96 -10.52 6.56
N GLN A 132 -7.83 -10.28 5.90
CA GLN A 132 -7.71 -9.22 4.89
C GLN A 132 -8.55 -9.50 3.63
N TRP A 133 -8.90 -10.76 3.37
CA TRP A 133 -9.64 -11.19 2.18
C TRP A 133 -11.14 -10.92 2.28
N ALA A 134 -11.63 -10.49 3.45
CA ALA A 134 -13.04 -10.14 3.68
C ALA A 134 -13.55 -9.04 2.74
N ILE A 135 -12.67 -8.22 2.18
CA ILE A 135 -13.04 -7.20 1.18
C ILE A 135 -13.71 -7.82 -0.07
N LEU A 136 -13.47 -9.10 -0.37
CA LEU A 136 -14.04 -9.82 -1.51
C LEU A 136 -15.56 -10.07 -1.40
N GLN A 137 -16.16 -9.86 -0.23
CA GLN A 137 -17.62 -9.93 -0.08
C GLN A 137 -18.31 -8.60 -0.42
N GLY A 138 -17.54 -7.53 -0.67
CA GLY A 138 -18.03 -6.17 -0.81
C GLY A 138 -17.84 -5.38 0.48
N ALA A 139 -17.14 -4.26 0.36
CA ALA A 139 -16.80 -3.40 1.48
C ALA A 139 -16.49 -1.97 1.03
N SER A 140 -16.48 -1.04 1.97
CA SER A 140 -16.02 0.34 1.78
C SER A 140 -15.63 0.96 3.11
N ARG A 141 -14.60 1.81 3.08
CA ARG A 141 -14.41 2.81 4.13
C ARG A 141 -15.55 3.83 4.06
N ILE A 142 -16.00 4.32 5.21
CA ILE A 142 -17.13 5.24 5.34
C ILE A 142 -16.65 6.53 5.99
N PRO A 143 -16.69 7.68 5.29
CA PRO A 143 -16.26 8.94 5.89
C PRO A 143 -17.19 9.34 7.04
N GLN A 144 -16.60 9.53 8.22
CA GLN A 144 -17.31 9.93 9.44
C GLN A 144 -16.55 11.05 10.14
N LYS A 145 -17.19 11.71 11.10
CA LYS A 145 -16.57 12.83 11.83
C LYS A 145 -15.44 12.31 12.72
N ASP A 146 -14.27 12.93 12.62
CA ASP A 146 -13.04 12.69 13.40
C ASP A 146 -12.35 11.33 13.19
N VAL A 147 -13.10 10.24 13.04
CA VAL A 147 -12.63 8.88 12.71
C VAL A 147 -13.60 8.28 11.72
N ASP A 148 -13.10 7.75 10.60
CA ASP A 148 -13.92 7.06 9.61
C ASP A 148 -14.37 5.68 10.12
N GLY A 149 -15.42 5.13 9.51
CA GLY A 149 -15.84 3.75 9.69
C GLY A 149 -15.33 2.83 8.58
N TYR A 150 -15.51 1.53 8.77
CA TYR A 150 -15.34 0.54 7.72
C TYR A 150 -16.57 -0.37 7.68
N HIS A 151 -17.14 -0.53 6.51
CA HIS A 151 -18.38 -1.26 6.29
C HIS A 151 -18.13 -2.46 5.38
N PHE A 152 -18.75 -3.59 5.73
CA PHE A 152 -18.78 -4.79 4.92
C PHE A 152 -20.24 -5.10 4.56
N SER A 153 -20.48 -5.51 3.31
CA SER A 153 -21.80 -5.94 2.87
C SER A 153 -22.30 -7.08 3.78
N PRO A 154 -23.45 -6.93 4.46
CA PRO A 154 -23.89 -7.88 5.48
C PRO A 154 -24.19 -9.30 4.97
N LYS A 155 -24.55 -9.43 3.69
CA LYS A 155 -24.91 -10.71 3.04
C LYS A 155 -24.00 -11.06 1.86
N GLY A 156 -22.94 -10.28 1.65
CA GLY A 156 -22.18 -10.27 0.42
C GLY A 156 -22.94 -9.62 -0.73
N SER A 157 -22.21 -8.98 -1.65
CA SER A 157 -22.77 -8.40 -2.87
C SER A 157 -22.59 -9.32 -4.07
N ARG A 158 -23.36 -9.03 -5.11
CA ARG A 158 -23.24 -9.63 -6.45
C ARG A 158 -22.94 -8.62 -7.53
N HIS A 159 -22.86 -7.35 -7.17
CA HIS A 159 -22.79 -6.23 -8.10
C HIS A 159 -21.41 -5.59 -8.06
N ILE A 160 -21.06 -4.96 -9.17
CA ILE A 160 -19.90 -4.08 -9.28
C ILE A 160 -20.35 -2.72 -9.81
N GLY A 161 -19.60 -1.70 -9.40
CA GLY A 161 -19.71 -0.35 -9.92
C GLY A 161 -18.74 -0.13 -11.07
N VAL A 162 -19.18 0.54 -12.13
CA VAL A 162 -18.33 0.99 -13.24
C VAL A 162 -18.43 2.51 -13.30
N ILE A 163 -17.30 3.20 -13.20
CA ILE A 163 -17.22 4.67 -13.26
C ILE A 163 -16.70 5.05 -14.64
N HIS A 164 -17.52 5.80 -15.39
CA HIS A 164 -17.18 6.29 -16.72
C HIS A 164 -17.79 7.67 -16.95
N ASN A 165 -16.99 8.60 -17.51
CA ASN A 165 -17.38 10.00 -17.76
C ASN A 165 -18.03 10.71 -16.55
N GLY A 166 -17.59 10.34 -15.34
CA GLY A 166 -18.10 10.87 -14.08
C GLY A 166 -19.45 10.31 -13.62
N PHE A 167 -20.07 9.39 -14.35
CA PHE A 167 -21.26 8.64 -13.92
C PHE A 167 -20.89 7.33 -13.22
N TYR A 168 -21.82 6.79 -12.43
CA TYR A 168 -21.71 5.45 -11.85
C TYR A 168 -22.72 4.51 -12.51
N TYR A 169 -22.26 3.38 -13.02
CA TYR A 169 -23.08 2.34 -13.61
C TYR A 169 -23.00 1.10 -12.74
N ARG A 170 -24.14 0.52 -12.38
CA ARG A 170 -24.19 -0.71 -11.59
C ARG A 170 -24.59 -1.89 -12.45
N ILE A 171 -23.82 -2.98 -12.39
CA ILE A 171 -24.08 -4.23 -13.11
C ILE A 171 -23.89 -5.43 -12.18
N ALA A 172 -24.66 -6.49 -12.42
CA ALA A 172 -24.47 -7.76 -11.72
C ALA A 172 -23.22 -8.48 -12.28
N ALA A 173 -22.28 -8.80 -11.39
CA ALA A 173 -21.07 -9.58 -11.70
C ALA A 173 -21.24 -11.07 -11.38
N LEU A 174 -22.13 -11.39 -10.43
CA LEU A 174 -22.47 -12.75 -10.01
C LEU A 174 -23.95 -13.08 -10.24
N ASP A 175 -24.25 -14.34 -10.55
CA ASP A 175 -25.61 -14.86 -10.70
C ASP A 175 -26.30 -15.15 -9.35
N GLU A 176 -27.55 -15.63 -9.40
CA GLU A 176 -28.36 -15.96 -8.21
C GLU A 176 -27.73 -17.05 -7.32
N GLN A 177 -26.74 -17.78 -7.82
CA GLN A 177 -25.98 -18.78 -7.07
C GLN A 177 -24.60 -18.25 -6.61
N PHE A 178 -24.37 -16.93 -6.74
CA PHE A 178 -23.08 -16.29 -6.47
C PHE A 178 -21.94 -16.84 -7.33
N GLU A 179 -22.25 -17.31 -8.55
CA GLU A 179 -21.22 -17.67 -9.53
C GLU A 179 -20.98 -16.53 -10.52
N ALA A 180 -19.72 -16.34 -10.91
CA ALA A 180 -19.36 -15.28 -11.84
C ALA A 180 -19.99 -15.47 -13.22
N TYR A 181 -20.40 -14.37 -13.84
CA TYR A 181 -20.80 -14.36 -15.24
C TYR A 181 -19.61 -14.55 -16.18
N HIS A 182 -19.90 -15.03 -17.39
CA HIS A 182 -18.92 -15.18 -18.46
C HIS A 182 -18.41 -13.80 -18.94
N PRO A 183 -17.15 -13.66 -19.41
CA PRO A 183 -16.60 -12.39 -19.91
C PRO A 183 -17.48 -11.68 -20.95
N GLU A 184 -18.22 -12.44 -21.74
CA GLU A 184 -19.14 -11.91 -22.75
C GLU A 184 -20.25 -11.02 -22.16
N THR A 185 -20.73 -11.34 -20.96
CA THR A 185 -21.68 -10.49 -20.24
C THR A 185 -21.06 -9.13 -19.92
N PHE A 186 -19.81 -9.11 -19.44
CA PHE A 186 -19.07 -7.87 -19.14
C PHE A 186 -18.74 -7.08 -20.40
N ARG A 187 -18.40 -7.76 -21.50
CA ARG A 187 -18.11 -7.11 -22.79
C ARG A 187 -19.31 -6.32 -23.29
N GLN A 188 -20.50 -6.93 -23.28
CA GLN A 188 -21.74 -6.24 -23.64
C GLN A 188 -22.03 -5.05 -22.71
N ALA A 189 -21.77 -5.20 -21.40
CA ALA A 189 -21.93 -4.10 -20.46
C ALA A 189 -21.00 -2.92 -20.78
N PHE A 190 -19.71 -3.21 -20.98
CA PHE A 190 -18.71 -2.18 -21.23
C PHE A 190 -18.89 -1.52 -22.60
N GLU A 191 -19.29 -2.25 -23.63
CA GLU A 191 -19.65 -1.67 -24.94
C GLU A 191 -20.81 -0.67 -24.81
N HIS A 192 -21.85 -1.01 -24.04
CA HIS A 192 -22.96 -0.09 -23.79
C HIS A 192 -22.52 1.15 -22.99
N ILE A 193 -21.73 0.96 -21.92
CA ILE A 193 -21.25 2.06 -21.07
C ILE A 193 -20.32 3.00 -21.85
N LEU A 194 -19.41 2.45 -22.66
CA LEU A 194 -18.47 3.22 -23.47
C LEU A 194 -19.14 3.96 -24.63
N ALA A 195 -20.33 3.52 -25.06
CA ALA A 195 -21.15 4.25 -26.03
C ALA A 195 -21.79 5.52 -25.42
N ASP A 196 -21.89 5.63 -24.10
CA ASP A 196 -22.37 6.84 -23.42
C ASP A 196 -21.25 7.89 -23.33
N THR A 197 -21.27 8.81 -24.29
CA THR A 197 -20.28 9.88 -24.41
C THR A 197 -20.61 11.13 -23.58
N VAL A 198 -21.72 11.12 -22.83
CA VAL A 198 -22.11 12.27 -21.99
C VAL A 198 -21.12 12.42 -20.84
N GLN A 199 -20.68 13.66 -20.59
CA GLN A 199 -19.84 14.01 -19.45
C GLN A 199 -20.70 14.51 -18.29
N ASN A 200 -20.59 13.85 -17.13
CA ASN A 200 -21.25 14.31 -15.92
C ASN A 200 -20.57 15.59 -15.41
N SER A 201 -21.34 16.68 -15.29
CA SER A 201 -20.85 17.94 -14.70
C SER A 201 -20.53 17.83 -13.21
N TYR A 202 -21.05 16.79 -12.54
CA TYR A 202 -20.87 16.53 -11.12
C TYR A 202 -20.36 15.09 -10.89
N PRO A 203 -19.09 14.79 -11.21
CA PRO A 203 -18.56 13.43 -11.17
C PRO A 203 -18.75 12.76 -9.82
N ILE A 204 -19.12 11.47 -9.84
CA ILE A 204 -19.48 10.72 -8.63
C ILE A 204 -18.39 10.74 -7.56
N ALA A 205 -17.11 10.70 -7.96
CA ALA A 205 -15.96 10.62 -7.07
C ALA A 205 -15.59 11.91 -6.31
N VAL A 206 -16.13 13.08 -6.66
CA VAL A 206 -15.69 14.35 -6.04
C VAL A 206 -15.81 14.39 -4.50
N PRO A 207 -16.86 13.85 -3.86
CA PRO A 207 -16.98 13.87 -2.40
C PRO A 207 -15.84 13.16 -1.68
N CYS A 208 -15.30 12.07 -2.25
CA CYS A 208 -14.25 11.30 -1.59
C CYS A 208 -12.88 12.00 -1.63
N TYR A 209 -12.68 12.92 -2.58
CA TYR A 209 -11.46 13.72 -2.68
C TYR A 209 -11.37 14.88 -1.68
N LEU A 210 -12.46 15.18 -0.95
CA LEU A 210 -12.45 16.22 0.08
C LEU A 210 -11.58 15.82 1.29
N GLY A 211 -11.59 14.52 1.62
CA GLY A 211 -10.97 13.99 2.82
C GLY A 211 -11.61 14.50 4.12
N GLY A 212 -11.33 13.77 5.19
CA GLY A 212 -11.55 14.26 6.54
C GLY A 212 -13.01 14.63 6.88
N ASN A 213 -13.16 15.62 7.76
CA ASN A 213 -14.47 16.03 8.27
C ASN A 213 -15.34 16.70 7.19
N GLU A 214 -14.73 17.22 6.12
CA GLU A 214 -15.47 17.81 5.01
C GLU A 214 -16.09 16.73 4.12
N ALA A 215 -15.37 15.64 3.83
CA ALA A 215 -15.94 14.46 3.18
C ALA A 215 -17.12 13.91 4.01
N ALA A 216 -16.93 13.74 5.33
CA ALA A 216 -17.99 13.25 6.22
C ALA A 216 -19.24 14.15 6.22
N ARG A 217 -19.06 15.48 6.21
CA ARG A 217 -20.16 16.43 6.14
C ARG A 217 -20.94 16.31 4.83
N VAL A 218 -20.25 16.25 3.69
CA VAL A 218 -20.89 16.11 2.38
C VAL A 218 -21.58 14.75 2.26
N TYR A 219 -20.96 13.68 2.78
CA TYR A 219 -21.55 12.35 2.84
C TYR A 219 -22.90 12.33 3.55
N GLN A 220 -22.96 12.96 4.74
CA GLN A 220 -24.19 13.08 5.51
C GLN A 220 -25.28 13.88 4.78
N ILE A 221 -24.90 14.93 4.04
CA ILE A 221 -25.86 15.72 3.25
C ILE A 221 -26.41 14.88 2.09
N LEU A 222 -25.55 14.15 1.38
CA LEU A 222 -25.97 13.29 0.27
C LEU A 222 -26.96 12.23 0.74
N HIS A 223 -26.72 11.62 1.90
CA HIS A 223 -27.59 10.59 2.48
C HIS A 223 -29.00 11.09 2.87
N GLN A 224 -29.25 12.41 2.89
CA GLN A 224 -30.59 12.96 3.17
C GLN A 224 -31.54 12.87 1.97
N GLN A 225 -31.03 12.66 0.75
CA GLN A 225 -31.82 12.46 -0.45
C GLN A 225 -31.91 10.96 -0.75
N GLU A 226 -33.12 10.46 -1.01
CA GLU A 226 -33.38 9.02 -1.15
C GLU A 226 -32.56 8.37 -2.29
N ASP A 227 -32.55 8.99 -3.47
CA ASP A 227 -31.77 8.48 -4.63
C ASP A 227 -30.26 8.44 -4.35
N ASN A 228 -29.75 9.45 -3.63
CA ASN A 228 -28.34 9.51 -3.26
C ASN A 228 -27.99 8.49 -2.19
N ALA A 229 -28.88 8.26 -1.21
CA ALA A 229 -28.71 7.23 -0.20
C ALA A 229 -28.64 5.84 -0.84
N CYS A 230 -29.51 5.56 -1.82
CA CYS A 230 -29.46 4.33 -2.61
C CYS A 230 -28.14 4.20 -3.39
N LEU A 231 -27.67 5.27 -4.04
CA LEU A 231 -26.36 5.25 -4.71
C LEU A 231 -25.20 5.01 -3.73
N LEU A 232 -25.24 5.62 -2.55
CA LEU A 232 -24.22 5.39 -1.50
C LEU A 232 -24.22 3.93 -1.06
N GLU A 233 -25.37 3.33 -0.79
CA GLU A 233 -25.48 1.90 -0.45
C GLU A 233 -24.86 1.00 -1.54
N HIS A 234 -25.11 1.29 -2.82
CA HIS A 234 -24.46 0.57 -3.92
C HIS A 234 -22.93 0.70 -3.88
N ILE A 235 -22.41 1.92 -3.74
CA ILE A 235 -20.98 2.22 -3.66
C ILE A 235 -20.34 1.48 -2.47
N GLU A 236 -21.01 1.47 -1.32
CA GLU A 236 -20.53 0.86 -0.08
C GLU A 236 -20.47 -0.66 -0.19
N GLU A 237 -21.50 -1.29 -0.77
CA GLU A 237 -21.66 -2.75 -0.74
C GLU A 237 -21.08 -3.49 -1.94
N ASP A 238 -20.87 -2.86 -3.09
CA ASP A 238 -20.43 -3.55 -4.31
C ASP A 238 -19.11 -4.33 -4.12
N LEU A 239 -18.88 -5.40 -4.88
CA LEU A 239 -17.73 -6.28 -4.70
C LEU A 239 -16.39 -5.56 -4.91
N PHE A 240 -16.31 -4.82 -6.01
CA PHE A 240 -15.21 -3.95 -6.40
C PHE A 240 -15.73 -2.94 -7.42
N HIS A 241 -14.93 -1.92 -7.72
CA HIS A 241 -15.26 -0.98 -8.79
C HIS A 241 -14.34 -1.16 -10.00
N ILE A 242 -14.81 -0.68 -11.14
CA ILE A 242 -14.03 -0.47 -12.35
C ILE A 242 -14.06 1.02 -12.67
N SER A 243 -12.93 1.60 -13.05
CA SER A 243 -12.89 2.95 -13.63
C SER A 243 -12.31 2.88 -15.03
N ILE A 244 -12.94 3.54 -16.00
CA ILE A 244 -12.51 3.52 -17.40
C ILE A 244 -12.12 4.92 -17.87
N SER A 245 -10.87 5.06 -18.29
CA SER A 245 -10.29 6.26 -18.90
C SER A 245 -9.82 5.96 -20.34
N ASN A 246 -9.58 7.01 -21.14
CA ASN A 246 -9.19 6.87 -22.54
C ASN A 246 -8.16 7.95 -22.92
N GLU A 247 -7.00 7.91 -22.29
CA GLU A 247 -6.02 9.00 -22.38
C GLU A 247 -4.67 8.41 -22.75
N ASP A 248 -4.05 8.95 -23.79
CA ASP A 248 -2.75 8.47 -24.25
C ASP A 248 -1.65 9.01 -23.32
N LEU A 249 -1.22 8.17 -22.38
CA LEU A 249 -0.25 8.50 -21.34
C LEU A 249 0.92 7.52 -21.38
N ASP A 250 2.13 8.01 -21.07
CA ASP A 250 3.24 7.12 -20.74
C ASP A 250 2.95 6.33 -19.45
N ALA A 251 3.70 5.26 -19.20
CA ALA A 251 3.40 4.33 -18.10
C ALA A 251 3.43 4.99 -16.72
N ASP A 252 4.35 5.92 -16.48
CA ASP A 252 4.51 6.59 -15.19
C ASP A 252 3.41 7.63 -14.99
N SER A 253 3.07 8.40 -16.03
CA SER A 253 1.95 9.35 -16.01
C SER A 253 0.61 8.65 -15.80
N ASP A 254 0.40 7.48 -16.41
CA ASP A 254 -0.81 6.66 -16.28
C ASP A 254 -0.94 6.10 -14.85
N LEU A 255 0.17 5.62 -14.27
CA LEU A 255 0.23 5.18 -12.88
C LEU A 255 0.02 6.35 -11.90
N ALA A 256 0.62 7.51 -12.15
CA ALA A 256 0.42 8.72 -11.35
C ALA A 256 -1.03 9.21 -11.41
N ARG A 257 -1.65 9.21 -12.60
CA ARG A 257 -3.06 9.55 -12.78
C ARG A 257 -3.96 8.62 -11.99
N THR A 258 -3.73 7.31 -12.13
CA THR A 258 -4.51 6.30 -11.42
C THR A 258 -4.40 6.41 -9.91
N THR A 259 -3.21 6.73 -9.41
CA THR A 259 -2.95 6.77 -7.97
C THR A 259 -3.47 8.05 -7.35
N PHE A 260 -3.18 9.22 -7.96
CA PHE A 260 -3.33 10.52 -7.30
C PHE A 260 -4.41 11.40 -7.93
N GLN A 261 -4.62 11.34 -9.25
CA GLN A 261 -5.34 12.42 -9.94
C GLN A 261 -6.86 12.17 -10.01
N PRO A 262 -7.69 13.21 -9.81
CA PRO A 262 -9.15 13.05 -9.81
C PRO A 262 -9.72 12.67 -11.18
N GLN A 263 -8.97 12.87 -12.26
CA GLN A 263 -9.37 12.54 -13.62
C GLN A 263 -9.45 11.02 -13.87
N GLN A 264 -8.89 10.19 -12.98
CA GLN A 264 -9.18 8.76 -13.01
C GLN A 264 -10.60 8.45 -12.51
N ASN A 265 -11.28 9.35 -11.79
CA ASN A 265 -12.63 9.12 -11.24
C ASN A 265 -12.72 7.80 -10.45
N VAL A 266 -11.95 7.70 -9.37
CA VAL A 266 -11.98 6.56 -8.44
C VAL A 266 -12.73 6.95 -7.17
N TRP A 267 -13.62 6.09 -6.70
CA TRP A 267 -14.18 6.22 -5.36
C TRP A 267 -13.12 5.78 -4.35
N CYS A 268 -12.34 6.72 -3.81
CA CYS A 268 -11.12 6.42 -3.06
C CYS A 268 -11.34 5.75 -1.70
N TYR A 269 -12.60 5.53 -1.30
CA TYR A 269 -12.95 4.74 -0.13
C TYR A 269 -13.25 3.26 -0.44
N LYS A 270 -13.28 2.87 -1.72
CA LYS A 270 -13.48 1.48 -2.13
C LYS A 270 -12.18 0.69 -1.98
N PRO A 271 -12.18 -0.51 -1.36
CA PRO A 271 -10.97 -1.29 -1.15
C PRO A 271 -10.24 -1.60 -2.44
N THR A 272 -10.99 -1.97 -3.49
CA THR A 272 -10.42 -2.24 -4.82
C THR A 272 -11.20 -1.54 -5.93
N THR A 273 -10.50 -0.73 -6.72
CA THR A 273 -10.99 -0.18 -7.99
C THR A 273 -10.03 -0.52 -9.12
N TYR A 274 -10.46 -1.32 -10.08
CA TYR A 274 -9.68 -1.70 -11.25
C TYR A 274 -9.79 -0.62 -12.32
N CYS A 275 -8.69 0.10 -12.56
CA CYS A 275 -8.64 1.22 -13.49
C CYS A 275 -8.08 0.75 -14.83
N TYR A 276 -8.87 0.88 -15.89
CA TYR A 276 -8.48 0.48 -17.24
C TYR A 276 -8.43 1.67 -18.17
N ASN A 277 -7.30 1.84 -18.83
CA ASN A 277 -7.11 2.88 -19.82
C ASN A 277 -7.27 2.28 -21.23
N THR A 278 -8.33 2.63 -21.94
CA THR A 278 -8.65 2.05 -23.26
C THR A 278 -7.65 2.46 -24.34
N ALA A 279 -6.98 3.62 -24.20
CA ALA A 279 -5.98 4.09 -25.17
C ALA A 279 -4.69 3.28 -25.06
N THR A 280 -4.19 3.09 -23.83
CA THR A 280 -2.91 2.41 -23.56
C THR A 280 -3.07 0.90 -23.33
N LYS A 281 -4.31 0.43 -23.12
CA LYS A 281 -4.67 -0.94 -22.71
C LYS A 281 -4.02 -1.38 -21.40
N ARG A 282 -3.60 -0.44 -20.56
CA ARG A 282 -3.05 -0.74 -19.23
C ARG A 282 -4.16 -0.97 -18.22
N LEU A 283 -3.91 -1.90 -17.31
CA LEU A 283 -4.78 -2.20 -16.18
C LEU A 283 -4.04 -1.85 -14.89
N PHE A 284 -4.73 -1.19 -13.99
CA PHE A 284 -4.25 -0.84 -12.67
C PHE A 284 -5.25 -1.24 -11.61
N LEU A 285 -4.79 -1.35 -10.37
CA LEU A 285 -5.60 -1.48 -9.17
C LEU A 285 -5.34 -0.26 -8.28
N HIS A 286 -6.36 0.57 -8.07
CA HIS A 286 -6.37 1.59 -7.03
C HIS A 286 -6.93 0.99 -5.75
N CYS A 287 -6.18 1.08 -4.65
CA CYS A 287 -6.50 0.46 -3.37
C CYS A 287 -6.69 1.48 -2.25
N GLU A 288 -7.75 1.31 -1.47
CA GLU A 288 -7.92 1.92 -0.14
C GLU A 288 -7.26 1.03 0.92
N HIS A 289 -6.22 1.51 1.58
CA HIS A 289 -5.26 0.64 2.26
C HIS A 289 -5.58 0.37 3.76
N THR A 290 -6.80 0.68 4.23
CA THR A 290 -7.14 0.51 5.65
C THR A 290 -7.12 -0.95 6.08
N TRP A 291 -7.73 -1.87 5.31
CA TRP A 291 -7.98 -3.24 5.77
C TRP A 291 -6.95 -4.26 5.27
N GLU A 292 -6.54 -4.13 4.02
CA GLU A 292 -5.68 -5.06 3.29
C GLU A 292 -4.27 -4.50 3.05
N ASP A 293 -3.30 -5.41 2.90
CA ASP A 293 -1.93 -5.13 2.51
C ASP A 293 -1.61 -5.65 1.11
N GLY A 294 -0.53 -5.15 0.52
CA GLY A 294 -0.08 -5.54 -0.83
C GLY A 294 0.08 -7.05 -1.06
N GLY A 295 0.40 -7.83 -0.01
CA GLY A 295 0.46 -9.29 -0.09
C GLY A 295 -0.89 -9.95 -0.39
N ALA A 296 -1.95 -9.54 0.32
CA ALA A 296 -3.31 -10.04 0.08
C ALA A 296 -3.80 -9.61 -1.31
N LEU A 297 -3.56 -8.35 -1.69
CA LEU A 297 -3.92 -7.82 -3.01
C LEU A 297 -3.22 -8.58 -4.14
N LYS A 298 -1.90 -8.82 -4.03
CA LYS A 298 -1.14 -9.65 -5.00
C LYS A 298 -1.73 -11.05 -5.10
N GLY A 299 -2.10 -11.65 -3.97
CA GLY A 299 -2.79 -12.95 -3.93
C GLY A 299 -4.10 -12.95 -4.72
N ILE A 300 -4.97 -11.96 -4.49
CA ILE A 300 -6.25 -11.81 -5.19
C ILE A 300 -6.06 -11.69 -6.70
N VAL A 301 -5.18 -10.79 -7.16
CA VAL A 301 -4.95 -10.60 -8.61
C VAL A 301 -4.25 -11.79 -9.26
N THR A 302 -3.43 -12.53 -8.50
CA THR A 302 -2.79 -13.78 -8.97
C THR A 302 -3.84 -14.87 -9.19
N LEU A 303 -4.79 -15.03 -8.27
CA LEU A 303 -5.90 -15.98 -8.45
C LEU A 303 -6.78 -15.59 -9.64
N ALA A 304 -7.07 -14.30 -9.82
CA ALA A 304 -7.81 -13.83 -10.98
C ALA A 304 -7.04 -14.11 -12.28
N ALA A 305 -5.73 -13.85 -12.33
CA ALA A 305 -4.90 -14.16 -13.49
C ALA A 305 -4.96 -15.66 -13.86
N GLY A 306 -4.94 -16.55 -12.85
CA GLY A 306 -5.08 -17.99 -13.05
C GLY A 306 -6.43 -18.42 -13.67
N LYS A 307 -7.47 -17.59 -13.57
CA LYS A 307 -8.80 -17.85 -14.13
C LYS A 307 -8.98 -17.34 -15.57
N LEU A 308 -8.07 -16.49 -16.06
CA LEU A 308 -8.14 -15.93 -17.42
C LEU A 308 -8.03 -16.98 -18.54
N ALA A 309 -7.38 -18.12 -18.26
CA ALA A 309 -7.15 -19.16 -19.26
C ALA A 309 -8.40 -20.01 -19.56
N SER A 310 -9.39 -20.02 -18.67
CA SER A 310 -10.59 -20.87 -18.81
C SER A 310 -11.81 -20.13 -18.27
N PRO A 311 -12.30 -19.10 -18.99
CA PRO A 311 -13.45 -18.33 -18.57
C PRO A 311 -14.69 -19.24 -18.49
N GLY A 312 -15.27 -19.33 -17.30
CA GLY A 312 -16.50 -20.06 -17.02
C GLY A 312 -17.72 -19.13 -16.93
N GLY A 313 -18.80 -19.64 -16.33
CA GLY A 313 -19.96 -18.83 -16.00
C GLY A 313 -21.06 -18.79 -17.08
N LYS A 314 -22.26 -18.38 -16.65
CA LYS A 314 -23.40 -18.20 -17.55
C LYS A 314 -23.22 -16.92 -18.38
N LYS A 315 -23.70 -16.94 -19.62
CA LYS A 315 -23.85 -15.73 -20.44
C LYS A 315 -25.22 -15.13 -20.18
N THR A 316 -25.32 -13.81 -20.07
CA THR A 316 -26.58 -13.09 -19.95
C THR A 316 -26.45 -11.71 -20.59
N HIS A 317 -27.59 -11.09 -20.90
CA HIS A 317 -27.62 -9.67 -21.17
C HIS A 317 -27.59 -8.92 -19.83
N PRO A 318 -26.57 -8.10 -19.56
CA PRO A 318 -26.44 -7.39 -18.29
C PRO A 318 -27.51 -6.28 -18.19
N ALA A 319 -28.21 -6.21 -17.06
CA ALA A 319 -28.96 -5.02 -16.71
C ALA A 319 -27.97 -3.94 -16.27
N ILE A 320 -28.05 -2.75 -16.87
CA ILE A 320 -27.13 -1.64 -16.63
C ILE A 320 -27.97 -0.47 -16.12
N HIS A 321 -27.67 0.00 -14.91
CA HIS A 321 -28.34 1.14 -14.30
C HIS A 321 -27.34 2.27 -14.10
N ARG A 322 -27.62 3.44 -14.68
CA ARG A 322 -26.78 4.64 -14.56
C ARG A 322 -27.30 5.52 -13.41
N TYR A 323 -26.38 6.02 -12.60
CA TYR A 323 -26.64 6.86 -11.45
C TYR A 323 -25.82 8.15 -11.52
N GLU A 324 -26.41 9.21 -10.98
CA GLU A 324 -25.80 10.52 -10.78
C GLU A 324 -26.30 11.11 -9.45
N TRP A 325 -25.58 12.10 -8.93
CA TRP A 325 -26.00 12.77 -7.70
C TRP A 325 -27.18 13.70 -7.95
N GLN A 326 -28.20 13.60 -7.09
CA GLN A 326 -29.24 14.60 -6.94
C GLN A 326 -28.73 15.72 -6.02
N LEU A 327 -28.37 16.86 -6.60
CA LEU A 327 -27.69 17.95 -5.92
C LEU A 327 -28.56 19.21 -5.85
N ASP A 328 -28.60 19.86 -4.69
CA ASP A 328 -29.14 21.22 -4.56
C ASP A 328 -28.21 22.28 -5.19
N ALA A 329 -28.70 23.51 -5.31
CA ALA A 329 -27.94 24.61 -5.90
C ALA A 329 -26.63 24.93 -5.14
N ALA A 330 -26.56 24.66 -3.84
CA ALA A 330 -25.37 24.93 -3.04
C ALA A 330 -24.28 23.88 -3.31
N LEU A 331 -24.64 22.59 -3.41
CA LEU A 331 -23.73 21.52 -3.78
C LEU A 331 -23.23 21.69 -5.21
N GLN A 332 -24.14 21.94 -6.17
CA GLN A 332 -23.79 22.18 -7.57
C GLN A 332 -22.76 23.31 -7.73
N LYS A 333 -22.94 24.42 -6.99
CA LYS A 333 -22.01 25.55 -7.00
C LYS A 333 -20.62 25.23 -6.44
N ASN A 334 -20.53 24.32 -5.48
CA ASN A 334 -19.27 23.99 -4.79
C ASN A 334 -18.53 22.82 -5.44
N TRP A 335 -19.22 21.92 -6.13
CA TRP A 335 -18.66 20.71 -6.71
C TRP A 335 -17.41 20.94 -7.58
N PRO A 336 -17.43 21.86 -8.56
CA PRO A 336 -16.26 22.07 -9.42
C PRO A 336 -15.07 22.65 -8.64
N LYS A 337 -15.35 23.45 -7.60
CA LYS A 337 -14.31 24.03 -6.73
C LYS A 337 -13.64 22.96 -5.89
N TRP A 338 -14.40 22.03 -5.35
CA TRP A 338 -13.87 20.90 -4.59
C TRP A 338 -12.95 20.04 -5.46
N GLN A 339 -13.40 19.69 -6.66
CA GLN A 339 -12.58 18.95 -7.62
C GLN A 339 -11.30 19.70 -7.99
N GLN A 340 -11.39 21.01 -8.28
CA GLN A 340 -10.23 21.83 -8.63
C GLN A 340 -9.23 21.98 -7.46
N ASN A 341 -9.72 22.15 -6.23
CA ASN A 341 -8.88 22.28 -5.03
C ASN A 341 -8.07 21.02 -4.76
N TYR A 342 -8.70 19.85 -4.94
CA TYR A 342 -8.00 18.58 -4.85
C TYR A 342 -7.03 18.40 -6.02
N ALA A 343 -7.47 18.65 -7.26
CA ALA A 343 -6.62 18.54 -8.46
C ALA A 343 -5.34 19.37 -8.33
N LYS A 344 -5.40 20.56 -7.74
CA LYS A 344 -4.22 21.41 -7.48
C LYS A 344 -3.15 20.70 -6.64
N GLN A 345 -3.55 19.92 -5.64
CA GLN A 345 -2.63 19.16 -4.78
C GLN A 345 -2.18 17.88 -5.48
N ALA A 346 -3.13 17.11 -6.04
CA ALA A 346 -2.83 15.87 -6.75
C ALA A 346 -1.89 16.06 -7.95
N ASN A 347 -2.04 17.17 -8.69
CA ASN A 347 -1.18 17.51 -9.81
C ASN A 347 0.24 17.92 -9.39
N GLN A 348 0.56 17.96 -8.10
CA GLN A 348 1.95 18.07 -7.62
C GLN A 348 2.61 16.71 -7.46
N MET A 349 1.86 15.61 -7.46
CA MET A 349 2.42 14.27 -7.35
C MET A 349 2.95 13.81 -8.72
N ARG A 350 4.12 13.17 -8.68
CA ARG A 350 4.79 12.57 -9.84
C ARG A 350 5.18 11.14 -9.51
N VAL A 351 5.28 10.34 -10.56
CA VAL A 351 5.87 9.00 -10.53
C VAL A 351 6.98 9.00 -11.56
N ALA A 352 8.12 8.42 -11.22
CA ALA A 352 9.24 8.23 -12.12
C ALA A 352 9.87 6.86 -11.89
N SER A 353 9.98 6.06 -12.96
CA SER A 353 10.51 4.71 -12.92
C SER A 353 11.86 4.60 -13.61
N THR A 354 12.72 3.73 -13.09
CA THR A 354 13.99 3.38 -13.71
C THR A 354 14.27 1.90 -13.58
N VAL A 355 14.83 1.29 -14.63
CA VAL A 355 15.36 -0.07 -14.56
C VAL A 355 16.88 0.03 -14.42
N VAL A 356 17.43 -0.68 -13.44
CA VAL A 356 18.85 -1.02 -13.37
C VAL A 356 19.02 -2.32 -14.16
N PRO A 357 19.50 -2.27 -15.40
CA PRO A 357 19.53 -3.45 -16.27
C PRO A 357 20.67 -4.39 -15.87
N PHE A 358 20.42 -5.69 -15.96
CA PHE A 358 21.46 -6.70 -15.72
C PHE A 358 22.48 -6.80 -16.86
N ASN A 359 22.11 -6.48 -18.10
CA ASN A 359 23.01 -6.48 -19.27
C ASN A 359 23.83 -7.78 -19.42
N GLY A 360 23.22 -8.93 -19.13
CA GLY A 360 23.87 -10.25 -19.19
C GLY A 360 24.63 -10.66 -17.93
N LEU A 361 24.79 -9.76 -16.96
CA LEU A 361 25.26 -10.09 -15.61
C LEU A 361 24.15 -10.78 -14.82
N ARG A 362 24.50 -11.46 -13.73
CA ARG A 362 23.54 -12.19 -12.89
C ARG A 362 23.80 -11.97 -11.42
N ILE A 363 22.76 -12.16 -10.61
CA ILE A 363 22.91 -12.22 -9.16
C ILE A 363 23.35 -13.63 -8.76
N PRO A 364 24.49 -13.79 -8.06
CA PRO A 364 24.93 -15.10 -7.59
C PRO A 364 23.88 -15.77 -6.70
N LYS A 365 23.76 -17.09 -6.83
CA LYS A 365 22.80 -17.89 -6.04
C LYS A 365 23.08 -17.70 -4.54
N GLY A 366 22.01 -17.46 -3.77
CA GLY A 366 22.09 -17.30 -2.31
C GLY A 366 22.29 -15.86 -1.84
N ILE A 367 22.52 -14.91 -2.75
CA ILE A 367 22.54 -13.48 -2.41
C ILE A 367 21.11 -12.92 -2.50
N SER A 368 20.69 -12.20 -1.47
CA SER A 368 19.36 -11.60 -1.40
C SER A 368 19.27 -10.38 -2.31
N GLN A 369 18.44 -10.45 -3.36
CA GLN A 369 18.20 -9.31 -4.26
C GLN A 369 17.55 -8.14 -3.53
N ASP A 370 16.63 -8.44 -2.61
CA ASP A 370 15.96 -7.46 -1.75
C ASP A 370 16.98 -6.60 -0.97
N ALA A 371 17.94 -7.26 -0.31
CA ALA A 371 19.02 -6.57 0.41
C ALA A 371 19.89 -5.71 -0.53
N LEU A 372 20.26 -6.23 -1.70
CA LEU A 372 21.04 -5.50 -2.69
C LEU A 372 20.32 -4.24 -3.19
N MET A 373 19.02 -4.34 -3.48
CA MET A 373 18.20 -3.20 -3.90
C MET A 373 18.09 -2.16 -2.77
N GLN A 374 17.97 -2.59 -1.51
CA GLN A 374 18.01 -1.70 -0.35
C GLN A 374 19.38 -1.00 -0.17
N PHE A 375 20.48 -1.67 -0.47
CA PHE A 375 21.81 -1.05 -0.45
C PHE A 375 21.98 -0.04 -1.60
N LEU A 376 21.41 -0.30 -2.78
CA LEU A 376 21.38 0.67 -3.86
C LEU A 376 20.57 1.92 -3.51
N LEU A 377 19.48 1.80 -2.76
CA LEU A 377 18.75 2.97 -2.25
C LEU A 377 19.61 3.81 -1.29
N GLN A 378 20.47 3.18 -0.49
CA GLN A 378 21.42 3.89 0.38
C GLN A 378 22.53 4.57 -0.43
N TYR A 379 23.06 3.90 -1.46
CA TYR A 379 24.00 4.49 -2.42
C TYR A 379 23.39 5.73 -3.09
N ALA A 380 22.17 5.61 -3.61
CA ALA A 380 21.48 6.70 -4.28
C ALA A 380 21.18 7.88 -3.35
N GLN A 381 20.83 7.63 -2.07
CA GLN A 381 20.68 8.69 -1.08
C GLN A 381 21.98 9.47 -0.86
N LEU A 382 23.09 8.77 -0.64
CA LEU A 382 24.39 9.40 -0.37
C LEU A 382 24.87 10.21 -1.58
N THR A 383 24.72 9.68 -2.79
CA THR A 383 25.10 10.37 -4.04
C THR A 383 24.23 11.61 -4.29
N THR A 384 22.92 11.52 -4.04
CA THR A 384 21.98 12.60 -4.37
C THR A 384 21.97 13.70 -3.34
N TYR A 385 21.99 13.33 -2.06
CA TYR A 385 21.74 14.24 -0.96
C TYR A 385 22.97 14.53 -0.09
N GLY A 386 24.07 13.81 -0.28
CA GLY A 386 25.28 13.94 0.52
C GLY A 386 25.13 13.45 1.97
N CYS A 387 23.98 12.91 2.36
CA CYS A 387 23.72 12.39 3.68
C CYS A 387 22.78 11.19 3.64
N ILE A 388 22.90 10.30 4.63
CA ILE A 388 21.97 9.20 4.82
C ILE A 388 20.81 9.65 5.71
N ARG A 389 19.60 9.23 5.34
CA ARG A 389 18.39 9.38 6.15
C ARG A 389 17.70 8.03 6.31
N ASN A 390 16.76 7.97 7.23
CA ASN A 390 16.10 6.73 7.59
C ASN A 390 15.25 6.18 6.44
N THR A 391 15.20 4.85 6.36
CA THR A 391 14.42 4.09 5.37
C THR A 391 13.47 3.16 6.09
N TYR A 392 12.23 3.10 5.63
CA TYR A 392 11.21 2.12 6.01
C TYR A 392 11.13 1.04 4.94
N GLU A 393 11.10 -0.22 5.35
CA GLU A 393 10.82 -1.37 4.49
C GLU A 393 9.68 -2.19 5.10
N ALA A 394 8.59 -2.37 4.34
CA ALA A 394 7.43 -3.14 4.79
C ALA A 394 7.76 -4.64 4.84
N VAL A 395 7.45 -5.30 5.97
CA VAL A 395 7.52 -6.75 6.09
C VAL A 395 6.13 -7.30 6.41
N ASP A 396 5.57 -8.07 5.48
CA ASP A 396 4.33 -8.80 5.70
C ASP A 396 4.47 -9.77 6.88
N VAL A 397 3.52 -9.74 7.80
CA VAL A 397 3.43 -10.67 8.95
C VAL A 397 2.06 -11.33 9.03
N SER A 398 1.38 -11.46 7.88
CA SER A 398 0.05 -12.08 7.74
C SER A 398 -0.01 -13.53 8.21
N HIS A 399 1.12 -14.22 8.40
CA HIS A 399 1.17 -15.54 9.04
C HIS A 399 0.90 -15.51 10.56
N PHE A 400 0.65 -14.33 11.15
CA PHE A 400 -0.01 -14.19 12.46
C PHE A 400 -1.50 -13.90 12.30
N GLN A 401 -2.31 -14.29 13.28
CA GLN A 401 -3.74 -13.98 13.30
C GLN A 401 -3.95 -12.46 13.30
N SER A 402 -4.71 -11.96 12.33
CA SER A 402 -4.88 -10.52 12.07
C SER A 402 -3.54 -9.77 11.95
N GLY A 403 -2.50 -10.46 11.48
CA GLY A 403 -1.21 -9.88 11.16
C GLY A 403 -1.31 -8.94 9.96
N ARG A 404 -0.64 -7.78 10.07
CA ARG A 404 -0.50 -6.78 9.01
C ARG A 404 0.95 -6.70 8.59
N THR A 405 1.65 -5.66 9.01
CA THR A 405 3.07 -5.45 8.70
C THR A 405 3.91 -5.20 9.95
N GLU A 406 5.15 -5.66 9.92
CA GLU A 406 6.27 -5.10 10.69
C GLU A 406 7.13 -4.22 9.76
N CYS A 407 8.09 -3.51 10.31
CA CYS A 407 9.02 -2.66 9.57
C CYS A 407 10.46 -3.05 9.82
N VAL A 408 11.18 -3.31 8.73
CA VAL A 408 12.65 -3.33 8.73
C VAL A 408 13.15 -1.91 8.51
N ARG A 409 14.20 -1.54 9.25
CA ARG A 409 15.04 -0.38 8.99
C ARG A 409 16.28 -0.86 8.23
N PRO A 410 16.41 -0.64 6.91
CA PRO A 410 17.50 -1.23 6.13
C PRO A 410 18.85 -0.55 6.34
N VAL A 411 18.87 0.69 6.84
CA VAL A 411 20.12 1.44 7.11
C VAL A 411 20.79 0.88 8.37
N SER A 412 22.02 0.40 8.22
CA SER A 412 22.84 -0.21 9.27
C SER A 412 24.29 0.25 9.15
N GLU A 413 25.09 0.13 10.21
CA GLU A 413 26.52 0.41 10.11
C GLU A 413 27.20 -0.52 9.09
N GLU A 414 26.78 -1.80 9.06
CA GLU A 414 27.27 -2.81 8.13
C GLU A 414 26.91 -2.48 6.66
N SER A 415 25.67 -2.05 6.41
CA SER A 415 25.25 -1.65 5.05
C SER A 415 25.94 -0.38 4.59
N LEU A 416 26.14 0.60 5.46
CA LEU A 416 26.87 1.83 5.12
C LEU A 416 28.35 1.58 4.90
N ALA A 417 28.97 0.66 5.65
CA ALA A 417 30.34 0.22 5.38
C ALA A 417 30.46 -0.34 3.96
N PHE A 418 29.56 -1.25 3.57
CA PHE A 418 29.55 -1.79 2.20
C PHE A 418 29.28 -0.71 1.14
N VAL A 419 28.24 0.10 1.32
CA VAL A 419 27.88 1.17 0.38
C VAL A 419 29.03 2.18 0.21
N SER A 420 29.77 2.49 1.28
CA SER A 420 30.98 3.32 1.20
C SER A 420 32.06 2.69 0.32
N THR A 421 32.24 1.36 0.36
CA THR A 421 33.20 0.69 -0.53
C THR A 421 32.77 0.76 -2.00
N LEU A 422 31.47 0.70 -2.29
CA LEU A 422 30.92 0.91 -3.63
C LEU A 422 31.08 2.35 -4.12
N LEU A 423 30.85 3.35 -3.26
CA LEU A 423 31.03 4.77 -3.60
C LEU A 423 32.49 5.14 -3.90
N GLN A 424 33.44 4.38 -3.37
CA GLN A 424 34.88 4.55 -3.58
C GLN A 424 35.41 3.73 -4.76
N ASP A 425 34.53 3.07 -5.53
CA ASP A 425 34.88 2.16 -6.63
C ASP A 425 35.87 1.06 -6.20
N ASN A 426 35.79 0.62 -4.94
CA ASN A 426 36.62 -0.44 -4.36
C ASN A 426 35.77 -1.39 -3.50
N PRO A 427 34.78 -2.08 -4.10
CA PRO A 427 33.81 -2.90 -3.36
C PRO A 427 34.47 -4.04 -2.58
N SER A 428 34.03 -4.23 -1.34
CA SER A 428 34.55 -5.29 -0.45
C SER A 428 33.55 -6.43 -0.27
N GLN A 429 33.98 -7.66 -0.59
CA GLN A 429 33.18 -8.87 -0.38
C GLN A 429 32.92 -9.12 1.12
N GLU A 430 33.88 -8.80 1.98
CA GLU A 430 33.72 -8.93 3.43
C GLU A 430 32.63 -7.97 3.93
N ALA A 431 32.66 -6.70 3.49
CA ALA A 431 31.64 -5.72 3.85
C ALA A 431 30.26 -6.11 3.30
N LEU A 432 30.18 -6.60 2.06
CA LEU A 432 28.93 -7.12 1.49
C LEU A 432 28.36 -8.26 2.35
N ASN A 433 29.20 -9.23 2.73
CA ASN A 433 28.76 -10.37 3.53
C ASN A 433 28.22 -9.92 4.89
N ALA A 434 28.88 -8.98 5.56
CA ALA A 434 28.41 -8.41 6.83
C ALA A 434 27.05 -7.70 6.67
N ALA A 435 26.91 -6.87 5.63
CA ALA A 435 25.66 -6.16 5.32
C ALA A 435 24.50 -7.13 5.04
N LEU A 436 24.74 -8.18 4.25
CA LEU A 436 23.74 -9.22 3.95
C LEU A 436 23.32 -9.99 5.20
N VAL A 437 24.24 -10.33 6.10
CA VAL A 437 23.94 -11.00 7.36
C VAL A 437 23.06 -10.13 8.24
N GLU A 438 23.39 -8.85 8.39
CA GLU A 438 22.62 -7.91 9.21
C GLU A 438 21.22 -7.68 8.63
N HIS A 439 21.08 -7.41 7.33
CA HIS A 439 19.77 -7.22 6.69
C HIS A 439 18.89 -8.47 6.84
N LYS A 440 19.45 -9.66 6.60
CA LYS A 440 18.76 -10.94 6.82
C LYS A 440 18.32 -11.13 8.28
N ALA A 441 19.15 -10.74 9.24
CA ALA A 441 18.80 -10.82 10.66
C ALA A 441 17.62 -9.91 11.02
N ARG A 442 17.58 -8.68 10.47
CA ARG A 442 16.46 -7.73 10.64
C ARG A 442 15.17 -8.25 10.02
N ILE A 443 15.23 -8.80 8.80
CA ILE A 443 14.08 -9.43 8.13
C ILE A 443 13.56 -10.59 8.96
N LYS A 444 14.45 -11.48 9.44
CA LYS A 444 14.07 -12.62 10.27
C LYS A 444 13.37 -12.17 11.57
N ALA A 445 13.93 -11.19 12.27
CA ALA A 445 13.31 -10.66 13.48
C ALA A 445 11.92 -10.08 13.19
N SER A 446 11.77 -9.35 12.08
CA SER A 446 10.49 -8.75 11.68
C SER A 446 9.44 -9.80 11.32
N LYS A 447 9.82 -10.83 10.55
CA LYS A 447 8.94 -11.98 10.25
C LYS A 447 8.51 -12.76 11.50
N LEU A 448 9.31 -12.75 12.55
CA LEU A 448 8.95 -13.36 13.84
C LEU A 448 8.11 -12.43 14.74
N GLY A 449 7.76 -11.23 14.28
CA GLY A 449 7.05 -10.23 15.08
C GLY A 449 7.89 -9.61 16.19
N LEU A 450 9.23 -9.69 16.07
CA LEU A 450 10.20 -9.22 17.08
C LEU A 450 10.86 -7.88 16.71
N GLY A 451 10.27 -7.15 15.75
CA GLY A 451 10.74 -5.85 15.33
C GLY A 451 10.55 -4.77 16.40
N ALA A 452 11.35 -3.72 16.31
CA ALA A 452 11.27 -2.61 17.28
C ALA A 452 10.12 -1.65 16.97
N ASN A 453 9.77 -1.44 15.69
CA ASN A 453 8.79 -0.44 15.29
C ASN A 453 7.41 -0.71 15.88
N ARG A 454 6.80 -1.89 15.61
CA ARG A 454 5.47 -2.19 16.14
C ARG A 454 5.46 -2.33 17.66
N HIS A 455 6.51 -2.89 18.25
CA HIS A 455 6.56 -2.99 19.71
C HIS A 455 6.60 -1.61 20.39
N LEU A 456 7.47 -0.70 19.93
CA LEU A 456 7.52 0.66 20.48
C LEU A 456 6.20 1.43 20.27
N LEU A 457 5.52 1.22 19.13
CA LEU A 457 4.16 1.72 18.91
C LEU A 457 3.18 1.15 19.94
N GLY A 458 3.19 -0.17 20.18
CA GLY A 458 2.38 -0.82 21.22
C GLY A 458 2.59 -0.24 22.60
N LEU A 459 3.85 -0.01 23.00
CA LEU A 459 4.18 0.65 24.26
C LEU A 459 3.65 2.09 24.30
N GLN A 460 3.73 2.83 23.19
CA GLN A 460 3.19 4.18 23.09
C GLN A 460 1.67 4.20 23.23
N LEU A 461 0.96 3.22 22.67
CA LEU A 461 -0.50 3.08 22.80
C LEU A 461 -0.93 2.83 24.26
N MET A 462 -0.06 2.27 25.10
CA MET A 462 -0.35 2.09 26.53
C MET A 462 -0.10 3.34 27.37
N VAL A 463 0.53 4.39 26.81
CA VAL A 463 0.84 5.63 27.54
C VAL A 463 -0.40 6.26 28.18
N PRO A 464 -1.55 6.45 27.49
CA PRO A 464 -2.72 7.06 28.12
C PRO A 464 -3.28 6.27 29.31
N LYS A 465 -3.08 4.94 29.32
CA LYS A 465 -3.55 4.04 30.39
C LYS A 465 -2.62 4.02 31.60
N VAL A 466 -1.30 4.10 31.36
CA VAL A 466 -0.27 3.87 32.39
C VAL A 466 0.39 5.17 32.87
N CYS A 467 0.54 6.13 31.97
CA CYS A 467 1.32 7.33 32.18
C CYS A 467 0.42 8.57 32.14
N GLY A 468 0.48 9.43 33.16
CA GLY A 468 -0.20 10.74 33.11
C GLY A 468 0.41 11.73 32.10
N ARG A 469 1.61 11.44 31.56
CA ARG A 469 2.30 12.24 30.53
C ARG A 469 3.11 11.33 29.60
N ASN A 470 3.24 11.72 28.34
CA ASN A 470 4.03 10.99 27.36
C ASN A 470 5.52 10.94 27.75
N PRO A 471 6.14 9.74 27.91
CA PRO A 471 7.56 9.60 28.22
C PRO A 471 8.48 10.40 27.28
N VAL A 472 9.58 10.92 27.82
CA VAL A 472 10.58 11.68 27.05
C VAL A 472 11.15 10.85 25.89
N PHE A 473 11.24 9.53 26.05
CA PHE A 473 11.66 8.59 25.00
C PHE A 473 10.95 8.81 23.67
N PHE A 474 9.61 8.97 23.67
CA PHE A 474 8.84 9.14 22.44
C PHE A 474 8.94 10.56 21.83
N LYS A 475 9.69 11.45 22.47
CA LYS A 475 10.00 12.81 22.00
C LYS A 475 11.49 13.02 21.75
N ASP A 476 12.29 11.99 21.99
CA ASP A 476 13.73 12.03 21.80
C ASP A 476 14.05 12.11 20.31
N GLU A 477 15.12 12.81 19.97
CA GLU A 477 15.57 12.99 18.58
C GLU A 477 15.79 11.64 17.90
N GLY A 478 16.36 10.66 18.59
CA GLY A 478 16.54 9.32 18.04
C GLY A 478 15.23 8.64 17.71
N TYR A 479 14.18 8.82 18.53
CA TYR A 479 12.87 8.24 18.24
C TYR A 479 12.16 8.95 17.08
N GLN A 480 12.30 10.28 16.98
CA GLN A 480 11.78 11.05 15.85
C GLN A 480 12.47 10.65 14.55
N THR A 481 13.80 10.51 14.54
CA THR A 481 14.57 10.01 13.39
C THR A 481 14.17 8.58 13.02
N PHE A 482 14.01 7.71 14.02
CA PHE A 482 13.58 6.32 13.84
C PHE A 482 12.20 6.17 13.21
N THR A 483 11.29 7.10 13.48
CA THR A 483 9.90 7.06 13.00
C THR A 483 9.64 7.98 11.81
N THR A 484 10.64 8.74 11.36
CA THR A 484 10.56 9.55 10.14
C THR A 484 11.04 8.71 8.95
N ASP A 485 10.11 8.29 8.11
CA ASP A 485 10.38 7.47 6.95
C ASP A 485 10.75 8.36 5.75
N PHE A 486 12.01 8.76 5.64
CA PHE A 486 12.45 9.60 4.52
C PHE A 486 12.31 8.87 3.19
N LEU A 487 12.82 7.63 3.12
CA LEU A 487 12.43 6.69 2.08
C LEU A 487 11.40 5.73 2.67
N SER A 488 10.17 5.75 2.16
CA SER A 488 9.19 4.71 2.43
C SER A 488 9.25 3.70 1.31
N THR A 489 9.68 2.47 1.58
CA THR A 489 9.94 1.44 0.57
C THR A 489 9.03 0.23 0.75
N SER A 490 8.60 -0.35 -0.36
CA SER A 490 7.79 -1.57 -0.35
C SER A 490 7.98 -2.39 -1.63
N THR A 491 7.93 -3.70 -1.49
CA THR A 491 7.96 -4.65 -2.61
C THR A 491 6.90 -5.72 -2.42
N VAL A 492 6.40 -6.23 -3.55
CA VAL A 492 5.58 -7.46 -3.60
C VAL A 492 6.32 -8.59 -4.33
N GLY A 493 7.64 -8.44 -4.51
CA GLY A 493 8.52 -9.43 -5.13
C GLY A 493 8.76 -9.16 -6.62
N ASP A 494 8.34 -10.10 -7.47
CA ASP A 494 8.55 -10.07 -8.93
C ASP A 494 7.39 -9.39 -9.70
N ASP A 495 7.65 -9.15 -11.00
CA ASP A 495 6.75 -8.54 -11.98
C ASP A 495 5.79 -9.54 -12.67
N SER A 496 5.64 -10.75 -12.11
CA SER A 496 4.83 -11.82 -12.71
C SER A 496 3.37 -11.39 -12.95
N ILE A 497 2.81 -10.65 -12.00
CA ILE A 497 1.44 -10.13 -12.01
C ILE A 497 1.39 -8.62 -11.73
N VAL A 498 2.09 -8.15 -10.69
CA VAL A 498 2.15 -6.73 -10.33
C VAL A 498 3.47 -6.18 -10.85
N VAL A 499 3.43 -5.26 -11.81
CA VAL A 499 4.63 -4.71 -12.45
C VAL A 499 5.36 -3.76 -11.51
N ASN A 500 4.64 -2.76 -11.00
CA ASN A 500 5.11 -1.79 -10.03
C ASN A 500 3.91 -1.13 -9.35
N PHE A 501 4.17 -0.23 -8.39
CA PHE A 501 3.12 0.55 -7.74
C PHE A 501 3.61 1.89 -7.22
N ALA A 502 2.67 2.81 -7.00
CA ALA A 502 2.91 4.17 -6.53
C ALA A 502 2.04 4.50 -5.31
N PHE A 503 2.59 5.29 -4.40
CA PHE A 503 1.92 5.75 -3.17
C PHE A 503 2.54 7.04 -2.68
N ALA A 504 1.78 7.84 -1.94
CA ALA A 504 2.27 9.13 -1.45
C ALA A 504 3.45 8.96 -0.47
N PRO A 505 4.48 9.82 -0.54
CA PRO A 505 5.52 9.86 0.49
C PRO A 505 4.91 10.06 1.89
N THR A 506 5.41 9.30 2.87
CA THR A 506 4.88 9.31 4.25
C THR A 506 5.49 10.43 5.12
N SER A 507 6.54 11.09 4.64
CA SER A 507 7.20 12.21 5.32
C SER A 507 7.39 13.39 4.37
N ARG A 508 7.44 14.60 4.94
CA ARG A 508 7.65 15.83 4.15
C ARG A 508 9.01 15.80 3.47
N GLY A 509 9.01 15.93 2.15
CA GLY A 509 10.23 15.88 1.33
C GLY A 509 10.82 14.47 1.21
N GLY A 510 10.16 13.44 1.75
CA GLY A 510 10.53 12.04 1.52
C GLY A 510 10.11 11.54 0.15
N LEU A 511 10.34 10.25 -0.09
CA LEU A 511 10.01 9.54 -1.32
C LEU A 511 9.19 8.27 -0.99
N GLY A 512 8.17 7.99 -1.80
CA GLY A 512 7.49 6.69 -1.81
C GLY A 512 8.12 5.81 -2.89
N ILE A 513 8.67 4.65 -2.54
CA ILE A 513 9.47 3.84 -3.45
C ILE A 513 8.93 2.42 -3.50
N ASN A 514 8.47 2.00 -4.68
CA ASN A 514 8.37 0.60 -5.00
C ASN A 514 9.66 0.11 -5.67
N TYR A 515 10.03 -1.12 -5.40
CA TYR A 515 11.08 -1.82 -6.13
C TYR A 515 10.63 -3.26 -6.46
N THR A 516 10.90 -3.69 -7.68
CA THR A 516 10.43 -4.97 -8.25
C THR A 516 11.59 -5.69 -8.94
N VAL A 517 11.66 -7.01 -8.77
CA VAL A 517 12.59 -7.87 -9.52
C VAL A 517 11.95 -8.23 -10.87
N THR A 518 12.64 -7.94 -11.97
CA THR A 518 12.21 -8.35 -13.32
C THR A 518 13.26 -9.28 -13.96
N PRO A 519 12.93 -9.99 -15.05
CA PRO A 519 13.91 -10.79 -15.78
C PRO A 519 15.09 -9.98 -16.33
N GLU A 520 14.87 -8.71 -16.67
CA GLU A 520 15.84 -7.81 -17.31
C GLU A 520 16.66 -7.00 -16.31
N GLY A 521 16.20 -6.87 -15.06
CA GLY A 521 16.89 -6.11 -14.04
C GLY A 521 16.05 -5.77 -12.81
N TRP A 522 16.47 -4.71 -12.12
CA TRP A 522 15.78 -4.18 -10.96
C TRP A 522 15.01 -2.92 -11.33
N LEU A 523 13.68 -2.97 -11.24
CA LEU A 523 12.79 -1.83 -11.48
C LEU A 523 12.60 -1.07 -10.16
N PHE A 524 12.87 0.22 -10.17
CA PHE A 524 12.52 1.15 -9.09
C PHE A 524 11.47 2.13 -9.60
N THR A 525 10.45 2.41 -8.79
CA THR A 525 9.35 3.34 -9.09
C THR A 525 9.22 4.31 -7.94
N ILE A 526 9.47 5.59 -8.21
CA ILE A 526 9.58 6.64 -7.19
C ILE A 526 8.40 7.60 -7.33
N SER A 527 7.61 7.70 -6.28
CA SER A 527 6.58 8.71 -6.07
C SER A 527 7.18 9.88 -5.30
N HIS A 528 7.00 11.09 -5.83
CA HIS A 528 7.55 12.31 -5.25
C HIS A 528 6.69 13.53 -5.58
N THR A 529 6.97 14.67 -4.94
CA THR A 529 6.35 15.94 -5.32
C THR A 529 7.15 16.64 -6.43
N GLU A 530 6.49 17.47 -7.22
CA GLU A 530 7.05 18.18 -8.38
C GLU A 530 8.34 18.94 -8.05
N ASN A 531 8.39 19.57 -6.87
CA ASN A 531 9.55 20.32 -6.42
C ASN A 531 10.80 19.46 -6.13
N GLN A 532 10.69 18.13 -6.12
CA GLN A 532 11.80 17.19 -5.95
C GLN A 532 12.27 16.58 -7.28
N GLN A 533 11.68 16.99 -8.42
CA GLN A 533 11.92 16.34 -9.71
C GLN A 533 13.39 16.34 -10.12
N GLN A 534 14.13 17.41 -9.82
CA GLN A 534 15.55 17.49 -10.14
C GLN A 534 16.37 16.51 -9.28
N GLU A 535 16.16 16.49 -7.97
CA GLU A 535 16.85 15.58 -7.06
C GLU A 535 16.51 14.12 -7.36
N VAL A 536 15.24 13.83 -7.69
CA VAL A 536 14.82 12.47 -8.08
C VAL A 536 15.48 12.04 -9.38
N GLY A 537 15.66 12.95 -10.35
CA GLY A 537 16.44 12.67 -11.56
C GLY A 537 17.87 12.22 -11.23
N VAL A 538 18.55 12.91 -10.32
CA VAL A 538 19.90 12.52 -9.83
C VAL A 538 19.85 11.18 -9.10
N PHE A 539 18.82 10.95 -8.28
CA PHE A 539 18.63 9.70 -7.55
C PHE A 539 18.47 8.48 -8.47
N LEU A 540 17.66 8.60 -9.53
CA LEU A 540 17.43 7.53 -10.51
C LEU A 540 18.72 7.19 -11.28
N GLU A 541 19.52 8.21 -11.65
CA GLU A 541 20.82 7.98 -12.29
C GLU A 541 21.84 7.38 -11.31
N ALA A 542 21.81 7.77 -10.04
CA ALA A 542 22.65 7.15 -9.01
C ALA A 542 22.30 5.66 -8.79
N LEU A 543 21.02 5.28 -8.87
CA LEU A 543 20.62 3.87 -8.84
C LEU A 543 21.20 3.07 -10.01
N LYS A 544 21.13 3.60 -11.24
CA LYS A 544 21.74 2.97 -12.42
C LYS A 544 23.25 2.81 -12.27
N LEU A 545 23.92 3.88 -11.82
CA LEU A 545 25.37 3.91 -11.63
C LEU A 545 25.82 2.89 -10.57
N GLY A 546 25.26 2.98 -9.36
CA GLY A 546 25.60 2.06 -8.28
C GLY A 546 25.22 0.62 -8.60
N GLY A 547 24.10 0.43 -9.31
CA GLY A 547 23.66 -0.88 -9.77
C GLY A 547 24.64 -1.54 -10.73
N ARG A 548 25.17 -0.77 -11.70
CA ARG A 548 26.23 -1.25 -12.60
C ARG A 548 27.49 -1.66 -11.82
N HIS A 549 27.99 -0.80 -10.93
CA HIS A 549 29.20 -1.10 -10.14
C HIS A 549 29.01 -2.35 -9.27
N LEU A 550 27.83 -2.47 -8.65
CA LEU A 550 27.46 -3.64 -7.86
C LEU A 550 27.38 -4.92 -8.69
N LEU A 551 26.74 -4.87 -9.86
CA LEU A 551 26.61 -6.04 -10.74
C LEU A 551 27.95 -6.49 -11.30
N GLU A 552 28.80 -5.55 -11.73
CA GLU A 552 30.17 -5.83 -12.18
C GLU A 552 30.98 -6.49 -11.07
N PHE A 553 30.90 -5.97 -9.84
CA PHE A 553 31.54 -6.56 -8.66
C PHE A 553 31.08 -7.99 -8.37
N LEU A 554 29.77 -8.27 -8.44
CA LEU A 554 29.22 -9.60 -8.17
C LEU A 554 29.58 -10.66 -9.22
N ASN A 555 30.11 -10.24 -10.38
CA ASN A 555 30.45 -11.11 -11.51
C ASN A 555 31.94 -11.06 -11.89
N ALA A 556 32.75 -10.29 -11.16
CA ALA A 556 34.21 -10.32 -11.22
C ALA A 556 34.75 -11.52 -10.43
#